data_AF-A0A0M0ECA9-F1
#
_entry.id   AF-A0A0M0ECA9-F1
#
_cell.length_a   1.000
_cell.length_b   1.000
_cell.length_c   1.000
_cell.angle_alpha   90.00
_cell.angle_beta   90.00
_cell.angle_gamma   90.00
#
_symmetry.space_group_name_H-M   'P 1'
#
loop_
_entity.id
_entity.type
_entity.pdbx_description
1 polymer ?
#
loop_
_entity_poly.entity_id
_entity_poly.type
_entity_poly.pdbx_seq_one_letter_code
_entity_poly.pdbx_strand_id
1 'polypeptide(L)' 'MRLTLYTDYSIRALVYLGQNPGRRVAIQEIADTHGISQSHLVKVVNRLSNNGIILARRGRSGGGGTCGHGA' A
#
# COMPACT_ATOMS: atom_id res chain seq x y z
N MET A 1 22.44 -10.88 9.41
CA MET A 1 21.01 -11.17 9.16
C MET A 1 20.43 -10.00 8.35
N ARG A 2 20.07 -10.20 7.06
CA ARG A 2 19.69 -9.10 6.15
C ARG A 2 18.18 -9.16 5.89
N LEU A 3 17.41 -8.41 6.65
CA LEU A 3 16.00 -8.17 6.33
C LEU A 3 15.98 -7.49 4.96
N THR A 4 15.45 -8.17 3.95
CA THR A 4 15.39 -7.61 2.59
C THR A 4 14.49 -6.37 2.61
N LEU A 5 14.81 -5.35 1.81
CA LEU A 5 13.99 -4.13 1.66
C LEU A 5 12.50 -4.46 1.41
N TYR A 6 12.25 -5.58 0.73
CA TYR A 6 10.92 -6.15 0.55
C TYR A 6 10.16 -6.37 1.86
N THR A 7 10.81 -6.95 2.87
CA THR A 7 10.20 -7.28 4.16
C THR A 7 9.90 -6.01 4.96
N ASP A 8 10.83 -5.05 4.99
CA ASP A 8 10.62 -3.76 5.63
C ASP A 8 9.41 -3.03 5.01
N TYR A 9 9.34 -2.94 3.68
CA TYR A 9 8.21 -2.30 2.99
C TYR A 9 6.90 -3.06 3.19
N SER A 10 6.94 -4.40 3.27
CA SER A 10 5.75 -5.21 3.55
C SER A 10 5.17 -4.89 4.91
N ILE A 11 6.02 -4.85 5.95
CA ILE A 11 5.60 -4.56 7.31
C ILE A 11 5.04 -3.13 7.41
N ARG A 12 5.72 -2.14 6.84
CA ARG A 12 5.24 -0.75 6.82
C ARG A 12 3.88 -0.62 6.14
N ALA A 13 3.71 -1.26 4.98
CA ALA A 13 2.44 -1.25 4.26
C ALA A 13 1.32 -1.91 5.09
N LEU A 14 1.59 -3.04 5.74
CA LEU A 14 0.61 -3.73 6.58
C LEU A 14 0.24 -2.91 7.82
N VAL A 15 1.21 -2.30 8.48
CA VAL A 15 0.98 -1.42 9.64
C VAL A 15 0.16 -0.19 9.24
N TYR A 16 0.45 0.40 8.07
CA TYR A 16 -0.34 1.52 7.56
C TYR A 16 -1.78 1.12 7.25
N LEU A 17 -1.98 -0.03 6.60
CA LEU A 17 -3.31 -0.58 6.30
C LEU A 17 -4.08 -0.91 7.59
N GLY A 18 -3.41 -1.47 8.59
CA GLY A 18 -4.01 -1.80 9.89
C GLY A 18 -4.45 -0.58 10.70
N GLN A 19 -3.77 0.56 10.54
CA GLN A 19 -4.14 1.83 11.16
C GLN A 19 -5.30 2.54 10.45
N ASN A 20 -5.63 2.15 9.21
CA ASN A 20 -6.71 2.75 8.42
C ASN A 20 -7.82 1.71 8.13
N PRO A 21 -8.41 1.07 9.16
CA PRO A 21 -9.46 0.09 8.94
C PRO A 21 -10.68 0.76 8.29
N GLY A 22 -11.20 0.16 7.23
CA GLY A 22 -12.39 0.66 6.52
C GLY A 22 -12.14 1.71 5.43
N ARG A 23 -10.91 2.25 5.32
CA ARG A 23 -10.53 3.15 4.21
C ARG A 23 -9.78 2.39 3.13
N ARG A 24 -10.08 2.68 1.86
CA ARG A 24 -9.24 2.25 0.75
C ARG A 24 -8.00 3.14 0.70
N VAL A 25 -6.85 2.55 1.00
CA VAL A 25 -5.56 3.23 0.92
C VAL A 25 -4.94 3.03 -0.46
N ALA A 26 -4.53 4.11 -1.10
CA ALA A 26 -3.81 4.04 -2.37
C ALA A 26 -2.32 3.73 -2.13
N ILE A 27 -1.72 2.98 -3.06
CA ILE A 27 -0.28 2.67 -3.01
C ILE A 27 0.55 3.97 -3.01
N GLN A 28 0.09 5.00 -3.73
CA GLN A 28 0.75 6.31 -3.75
C GLN A 28 0.76 7.00 -2.37
N GLU A 29 -0.31 6.88 -1.58
CA GLU A 29 -0.38 7.47 -0.23
C GLU A 29 0.66 6.83 0.70
N ILE A 30 0.77 5.49 0.67
CA ILE A 30 1.74 4.75 1.49
C ILE A 30 3.18 5.06 1.02
N ALA A 31 3.38 5.16 -0.30
CA ALA A 31 4.66 5.52 -0.89
C ALA A 31 5.12 6.92 -0.45
N ASP A 32 4.21 7.90 -0.50
CA ASP A 32 4.47 9.27 -0.09
C ASP A 32 4.71 9.37 1.43
N THR A 33 3.82 8.78 2.23
CA THR A 33 3.91 8.82 3.70
C THR A 33 5.21 8.21 4.23
N HIS A 34 5.70 7.13 3.60
CA HIS A 34 6.91 6.44 4.03
C HIS A 34 8.16 6.75 3.20
N GLY A 35 8.06 7.63 2.19
CA GLY A 35 9.17 7.97 1.29
C GLY A 35 9.68 6.78 0.45
N ILE A 36 8.81 5.84 0.10
CA ILE A 36 9.16 4.62 -0.64
C ILE A 36 8.86 4.82 -2.12
N SER A 37 9.77 4.41 -3.02
CA SER A 37 9.49 4.43 -4.46
C SER A 37 8.26 3.58 -4.80
N GLN A 38 7.30 4.17 -5.51
CA GLN A 38 6.07 3.49 -5.93
C GLN A 38 6.34 2.14 -6.61
N SER A 39 7.36 2.06 -7.48
CA SER A 39 7.75 0.83 -8.18
C SER A 39 8.11 -0.32 -7.23
N HIS A 40 8.75 -0.03 -6.09
CA HIS A 40 9.05 -1.04 -5.07
C HIS A 40 7.81 -1.44 -4.31
N LEU A 41 6.99 -0.46 -3.94
CA LEU A 41 5.78 -0.72 -3.17
C LEU A 41 4.72 -1.48 -3.98
N VAL A 42 4.58 -1.21 -5.28
CA VAL A 42 3.72 -1.98 -6.19
C VAL A 42 4.13 -3.45 -6.21
N LYS A 43 5.43 -3.77 -6.31
CA LYS A 43 5.92 -5.16 -6.26
C LYS A 43 5.58 -5.84 -4.94
N VAL A 44 5.73 -5.13 -3.83
CA VAL A 44 5.41 -5.60 -2.48
C VAL A 44 3.92 -5.88 -2.34
N VAL A 45 3.07 -4.90 -2.63
CA VAL A 45 1.60 -5.01 -2.56
C VAL A 45 1.09 -6.11 -3.47
N ASN A 46 1.61 -6.23 -4.70
CA ASN A 46 1.21 -7.28 -5.63
C ASN A 46 1.55 -8.68 -5.09
N ARG A 47 2.73 -8.87 -4.48
CA ARG A 47 3.07 -10.13 -3.82
C ARG A 47 2.19 -10.41 -2.62
N LEU A 48 1.97 -9.44 -1.74
CA LEU A 48 1.11 -9.59 -0.57
C LEU A 48 -0.33 -9.95 -0.98
N SER A 49 -0.84 -9.34 -2.05
CA SER A 49 -2.15 -9.66 -2.59
C SER A 49 -2.21 -11.05 -3.23
N ASN A 50 -1.16 -11.47 -3.94
CA ASN A 50 -1.07 -12.81 -4.51
C ASN A 50 -1.01 -13.89 -3.42
N ASN A 51 -0.39 -13.58 -2.27
CA ASN A 51 -0.38 -14.45 -1.09
C ASN A 51 -1.67 -14.38 -0.25
N GLY A 52 -2.67 -13.59 -0.66
CA GLY A 52 -3.94 -13.45 0.06
C GLY A 52 -3.83 -12.69 1.39
N ILE A 53 -2.70 -12.04 1.68
CA ILE A 53 -2.47 -11.29 2.92
C ILE A 53 -3.27 -9.98 2.90
N ILE A 54 -3.42 -9.37 1.72
CA ILE A 54 -4.21 -8.15 1.52
C ILE A 54 -5.13 -8.28 0.31
N LEU A 55 -6.26 -7.60 0.35
CA LEU A 55 -7.17 -7.49 -0.78
C LEU A 55 -6.85 -6.21 -1.56
N ALA A 56 -5.92 -6.31 -2.51
CA ALA A 56 -5.62 -5.21 -3.42
C ALA A 56 -6.64 -5.19 -4.56
N ARG A 57 -7.67 -4.34 -4.47
CA ARG A 57 -8.50 -4.02 -5.63
C ARG A 57 -7.70 -3.10 -6.55
N ARG A 58 -7.43 -3.53 -7.79
CA ARG A 58 -6.92 -2.65 -8.85
C ARG A 58 -7.96 -1.56 -9.11
N GLY A 59 -7.81 -0.42 -8.45
CA GLY A 59 -8.49 0.80 -8.85
C GLY A 59 -7.96 1.21 -10.22
N ARG A 60 -8.82 1.32 -11.22
CA ARG A 60 -8.51 1.85 -12.55
C ARG A 60 -8.34 3.38 -12.52
N SER A 61 -7.64 3.91 -11.53
CA SER A 61 -7.44 5.35 -11.37
C SER A 61 -6.02 5.60 -10.89
N GLY A 62 -5.11 5.63 -11.86
CA GLY A 62 -3.90 6.41 -11.70
C GLY A 62 -4.26 7.89 -11.81
N GLY A 63 -3.69 8.71 -10.92
CA GLY A 63 -3.68 10.17 -11.04
C GLY A 63 -4.77 10.89 -10.24
N GLY A 64 -4.33 11.66 -9.25
CA GLY A 64 -4.94 12.89 -8.75
C GLY A 64 -6.45 12.88 -8.48
N GLY A 65 -6.85 12.64 -7.24
CA GLY A 65 -8.24 12.82 -6.84
C GLY A 65 -8.41 12.66 -5.34
N THR A 66 -8.28 13.77 -4.62
CA THR A 66 -8.89 13.93 -3.31
C THR A 66 -10.40 13.78 -3.46
N CYS A 67 -10.98 12.69 -2.98
CA CYS A 67 -12.41 12.55 -2.74
C CYS A 67 -12.62 11.29 -1.90
N GLY A 68 -13.28 11.31 -0.74
CA GLY A 68 -13.92 12.37 0.01
C GLY A 68 -14.26 11.75 1.36
N HIS A 69 -14.11 12.53 2.41
CA HIS A 69 -14.74 12.25 3.69
C HIS A 69 -16.27 12.28 3.50
N GLY A 70 -16.99 11.36 4.15
CA GLY A 70 -18.40 11.54 4.50
C GLY A 70 -19.44 11.04 3.50
N ALA A 71 -19.99 9.86 3.78
CA ALA A 71 -21.42 9.64 4.05
C ALA A 71 -21.60 8.20 4.57
#